data_AF-A0A662K0B6-F1
#
_entry.id   AF-A0A662K0B6-F1
#
_cell.length_a   1.000
_cell.length_b   1.000
_cell.length_c   1.000
_cell.angle_alpha   90.00
_cell.angle_beta   90.00
_cell.angle_gamma   90.00
#
_symmetry.space_group_name_H-M   'P 1'
#
loop_
_entity.id
_entity.type
_entity.pdbx_description
1 polymer ?
#
loop_
_entity_poly.entity_id
_entity_poly.type
_entity_poly.pdbx_seq_one_letter_code
_entity_poly.pdbx_strand_id
1 'polypeptide(L)'
;MAAEKEVFLSPVEIFKRNILELSKKIIELDISGDKKGYVTGVKHLYRYMIKYIPRSVNNEIKALLNELSERIDGVKKKNLTDVQKEKQIQNLQYQYYDRISEYVIKVLSHSPIVEEEIVGILTNIKTLDDIEKLRNNIVKKEEKIEVFEGLHGNEDR
;
A
#
# COMPACT_ATOMS: atom_id res chain seq x y z
N MET A 1 20.25 20.41 27.93
CA MET A 1 18.96 20.10 27.29
C MET A 1 19.22 19.99 25.80
N ALA A 2 19.27 18.75 25.27
CA ALA A 2 19.41 18.54 23.84
C ALA A 2 18.04 18.82 23.21
N ALA A 3 17.96 19.86 22.38
CA ALA A 3 16.80 20.07 21.53
C ALA A 3 16.75 18.89 20.54
N GLU A 4 15.69 18.08 20.63
CA GLU A 4 15.38 17.06 19.64
C GLU A 4 15.32 17.75 18.28
N LYS A 5 16.30 17.45 17.41
CA LYS A 5 16.26 17.93 16.02
C LYS A 5 15.20 17.11 15.30
N GLU A 6 14.07 17.75 14.99
CA GLU A 6 13.06 17.20 14.07
C GLU A 6 13.73 16.83 12.74
N VAL A 7 13.66 15.55 12.37
CA VAL A 7 14.10 15.06 11.07
C VAL A 7 13.05 15.45 10.04
N PHE A 8 13.35 16.43 9.20
CA PHE A 8 12.52 16.80 8.06
C PHE A 8 12.72 15.79 6.92
N LEU A 9 11.81 14.82 6.82
CA LEU A 9 11.74 13.95 5.64
C LEU A 9 11.30 14.76 4.41
N SER A 10 11.90 14.48 3.26
CA SER A 10 11.44 15.06 2.01
C SER A 10 10.03 14.57 1.66
N PRO A 11 9.22 15.33 0.90
CA PRO A 11 7.89 14.89 0.48
C PRO A 11 7.86 13.54 -0.24
N VAL A 12 8.95 13.19 -0.94
CA VAL A 12 9.11 11.92 -1.65
C VAL A 12 9.36 10.77 -0.67
N GLU A 13 10.18 10.98 0.36
CA GLU A 13 10.43 9.97 1.40
C GLU A 13 9.18 9.71 2.25
N ILE A 14 8.45 10.76 2.62
CA ILE A 14 7.15 10.66 3.29
C ILE A 14 6.19 9.83 2.44
N PHE A 15 6.14 10.09 1.13
CA PHE A 15 5.30 9.35 0.20
C PHE A 15 5.66 7.86 0.13
N LYS A 16 6.96 7.53 -0.01
CA LYS A 16 7.43 6.13 -0.02
C LYS A 16 7.11 5.41 1.29
N ARG A 17 7.35 6.06 2.43
CA ARG A 17 7.04 5.52 3.77
C ARG A 17 5.55 5.22 3.92
N ASN A 18 4.69 6.17 3.54
CA ASN A 18 3.25 6.00 3.65
C ASN A 18 2.72 4.86 2.78
N ILE A 19 3.23 4.71 1.55
CA ILE A 19 2.87 3.58 0.69
C ILE A 19 3.28 2.27 1.35
N LEU A 20 4.49 2.20 1.88
CA LEU A 20 5.04 0.99 2.46
C LEU A 20 4.29 0.57 3.73
N GLU A 21 4.06 1.50 4.67
CA GLU A 21 3.28 1.25 5.88
C GLU A 21 1.86 0.80 5.55
N LEU A 22 1.20 1.47 4.61
CA LEU A 22 -0.16 1.13 4.21
C LEU A 22 -0.23 -0.24 3.52
N SER A 23 0.76 -0.56 2.68
CA SER A 23 0.85 -1.85 1.99
C SER A 23 1.05 -3.00 2.98
N LYS A 24 1.94 -2.85 3.98
CA LYS A 24 2.10 -3.84 5.06
C LYS A 24 0.79 -4.09 5.79
N LYS A 25 0.10 -3.01 6.19
CA LYS A 25 -1.17 -3.11 6.90
C LYS A 25 -2.24 -3.82 6.06
N ILE A 26 -2.29 -3.57 4.75
CA ILE A 26 -3.19 -4.30 3.84
C ILE A 26 -2.88 -5.80 3.85
N ILE A 27 -1.60 -6.19 3.80
CA ILE A 27 -1.20 -7.60 3.82
C ILE A 27 -1.53 -8.25 5.17
N GLU A 28 -1.30 -7.57 6.30
CA GLU A 28 -1.72 -8.05 7.64
C GLU A 28 -3.23 -8.30 7.71
N LEU A 29 -4.04 -7.40 7.12
CA LEU A 29 -5.49 -7.50 7.08
C LEU A 29 -5.95 -8.66 6.19
N ASP A 30 -5.25 -8.92 5.08
CA ASP A 30 -5.53 -10.06 4.22
C ASP A 30 -5.21 -11.38 4.93
N ILE A 31 -4.02 -11.50 5.53
CA ILE A 31 -3.58 -12.72 6.23
C ILE A 31 -4.49 -13.02 7.44
N SER A 32 -4.92 -11.99 8.17
CA SER A 32 -5.84 -12.14 9.30
C SER A 32 -7.29 -12.44 8.88
N GLY A 33 -7.62 -12.31 7.59
CA GLY A 33 -8.97 -12.52 7.06
C GLY A 33 -9.95 -11.37 7.32
N ASP A 34 -9.49 -10.20 7.77
CA ASP A 34 -10.33 -9.00 7.90
C ASP A 34 -10.59 -8.36 6.53
N LYS A 35 -11.59 -8.90 5.84
CA LYS A 35 -12.03 -8.43 4.52
C LYS A 35 -12.44 -6.97 4.50
N LYS A 36 -13.07 -6.46 5.57
CA LYS A 36 -13.56 -5.08 5.62
C LYS A 36 -12.40 -4.10 5.80
N GLY A 37 -11.47 -4.45 6.70
CA GLY A 37 -10.21 -3.74 6.87
C GLY A 37 -9.42 -3.72 5.57
N TYR A 38 -9.22 -4.89 4.94
CA TYR A 38 -8.52 -5.05 3.68
C TYR A 38 -9.05 -4.11 2.59
N VAL A 39 -10.37 -4.17 2.32
CA VAL A 39 -11.03 -3.29 1.33
C VAL A 39 -10.78 -1.81 1.63
N THR A 40 -10.82 -1.43 2.90
CA THR A 40 -10.59 -0.04 3.33
C THR A 40 -9.13 0.37 3.11
N GLY A 41 -8.18 -0.51 3.40
CA GLY A 41 -6.76 -0.30 3.15
C GLY A 41 -6.47 -0.11 1.66
N VAL A 42 -6.96 -1.00 0.80
CA VAL A 42 -6.77 -0.90 -0.66
C VAL A 42 -7.37 0.39 -1.23
N LYS A 43 -8.55 0.81 -0.75
CA LYS A 43 -9.15 2.12 -1.11
C LYS A 43 -8.21 3.29 -0.81
N HIS A 44 -7.60 3.28 0.38
CA HIS A 44 -6.66 4.33 0.76
C HIS A 44 -5.41 4.30 -0.10
N LEU A 45 -4.86 3.11 -0.36
CA LEU A 45 -3.65 2.97 -1.18
C LEU A 45 -3.91 3.48 -2.60
N TYR A 46 -5.03 3.08 -3.19
CA TYR A 46 -5.45 3.58 -4.50
C TYR A 46 -5.59 5.12 -4.52
N ARG A 47 -6.21 5.72 -3.50
CA ARG A 47 -6.34 7.20 -3.41
C ARG A 47 -4.98 7.91 -3.33
N TYR A 48 -4.04 7.36 -2.58
CA TYR A 48 -2.67 7.89 -2.52
C TYR A 48 -1.96 7.78 -3.87
N MET A 49 -2.21 6.67 -4.58
CA MET A 49 -1.54 6.36 -5.85
C MET A 49 -2.20 6.97 -7.08
N ILE A 50 -3.45 7.44 -7.01
CA ILE A 50 -4.25 7.79 -8.19
C ILE A 50 -3.59 8.80 -9.15
N LYS A 51 -2.79 9.73 -8.60
CA LYS A 51 -2.06 10.74 -9.40
C LYS A 51 -0.86 10.17 -10.16
N TYR A 52 -0.37 9.01 -9.73
CA TYR A 52 0.79 8.30 -10.27
C TYR A 52 0.38 7.10 -11.12
N ILE A 53 -0.89 6.71 -11.09
CA ILE A 53 -1.41 5.61 -11.88
C ILE A 53 -1.57 6.07 -13.35
N PRO A 54 -1.00 5.34 -14.33
CA PRO A 54 -1.21 5.61 -15.75
C PRO A 54 -2.69 5.67 -16.09
N ARG A 55 -3.08 6.58 -17.00
CA ARG A 55 -4.49 6.78 -17.36
C ARG A 55 -5.19 5.49 -17.82
N SER A 56 -4.50 4.63 -18.56
CA SER A 56 -5.02 3.32 -18.99
C SER A 56 -5.41 2.44 -17.80
N VAL A 57 -4.51 2.26 -16.84
CA VAL A 57 -4.75 1.48 -15.62
C VAL A 57 -5.86 2.11 -14.77
N ASN A 58 -5.88 3.43 -14.65
CA ASN A 58 -6.94 4.14 -13.92
C ASN A 58 -8.32 3.91 -14.57
N ASN A 59 -8.39 3.88 -15.90
CA ASN A 59 -9.65 3.58 -16.60
C ASN A 59 -10.12 2.14 -16.35
N GLU A 60 -9.20 1.17 -16.29
CA GLU A 60 -9.53 -0.22 -15.92
C GLU A 60 -10.06 -0.30 -14.48
N ILE A 61 -9.39 0.37 -13.52
CA ILE A 61 -9.86 0.43 -12.12
C ILE A 61 -11.25 1.08 -12.04
N LYS A 62 -11.51 2.15 -12.78
CA LYS A 62 -12.84 2.79 -12.83
C LYS A 62 -13.90 1.84 -13.40
N ALA A 63 -13.58 1.07 -14.44
CA ALA A 63 -14.49 0.08 -15.00
C ALA A 63 -14.86 -0.99 -13.95
N LEU A 64 -13.86 -1.48 -13.19
CA LEU A 64 -14.10 -2.42 -12.08
C LEU A 64 -14.99 -1.81 -10.99
N LEU A 65 -14.76 -0.55 -10.62
CA LEU A 65 -15.57 0.15 -9.62
C LEU A 65 -17.03 0.35 -10.07
N ASN A 66 -17.23 0.63 -11.36
CA ASN A 66 -18.57 0.74 -11.94
C ASN A 66 -19.29 -0.62 -11.92
N GLU A 67 -18.63 -1.69 -12.37
CA GLU A 67 -19.21 -3.04 -12.34
C GLU A 67 -19.54 -3.48 -10.90
N LEU A 68 -18.66 -3.18 -9.94
CA LEU A 68 -18.93 -3.43 -8.51
C LEU A 68 -20.19 -2.71 -8.04
N SER A 69 -20.36 -1.43 -8.42
CA SER A 69 -21.54 -0.64 -8.05
C SER A 69 -22.82 -1.28 -8.59
N GLU A 70 -22.82 -1.67 -9.87
CA GLU A 70 -23.96 -2.33 -10.51
C GLU A 70 -24.31 -3.66 -9.82
N ARG A 71 -23.30 -4.46 -9.46
CA ARG A 71 -23.50 -5.72 -8.73
C ARG A 71 -24.03 -5.52 -7.32
N ILE A 72 -23.53 -4.52 -6.59
CA ILE A 72 -24.02 -4.15 -5.26
C ILE A 72 -25.51 -3.75 -5.34
N ASP A 73 -25.87 -2.93 -6.34
CA ASP A 73 -27.27 -2.54 -6.52
C ASP A 73 -28.16 -3.72 -6.93
N GLY A 74 -27.61 -4.67 -7.69
CA GLY A 74 -28.24 -5.96 -7.94
C GLY A 74 -28.52 -6.74 -6.65
N VAL A 75 -27.57 -6.80 -5.71
CA VAL A 75 -27.76 -7.48 -4.42
C VAL A 75 -28.80 -6.79 -3.56
N LYS A 76 -28.80 -5.45 -3.51
CA LYS A 76 -29.78 -4.66 -2.72
C LYS A 76 -31.22 -4.96 -3.13
N LYS A 77 -31.45 -5.20 -4.43
CA LYS A 77 -32.77 -5.52 -5.02
C LYS A 77 -33.23 -6.96 -4.79
N LYS A 78 -32.36 -7.87 -4.34
CA LYS A 78 -32.75 -9.26 -4.08
C LYS A 78 -33.66 -9.37 -2.85
N ASN A 79 -34.54 -10.37 -2.88
CA ASN A 79 -35.36 -10.74 -1.72
C ASN A 79 -34.52 -11.59 -0.74
N LEU A 80 -33.66 -10.92 0.01
CA LEU A 80 -32.75 -11.49 1.02
C LEU A 80 -32.87 -10.68 2.31
N THR A 81 -32.50 -11.28 3.44
CA THR A 81 -32.39 -10.51 4.69
C THR A 81 -31.23 -9.51 4.62
N ASP A 82 -31.28 -8.45 5.43
CA ASP A 82 -30.23 -7.43 5.44
C ASP A 82 -28.85 -8.01 5.78
N VAL A 83 -28.81 -8.96 6.71
CA VAL A 83 -27.56 -9.68 7.08
C VAL A 83 -27.01 -10.47 5.89
N GLN A 84 -27.87 -11.13 5.11
CA GLN A 84 -27.45 -11.85 3.90
C GLN A 84 -26.94 -10.90 2.81
N LYS A 85 -27.62 -9.76 2.62
CA LYS A 85 -27.19 -8.72 1.66
C LYS A 85 -25.84 -8.14 2.06
N GLU A 86 -25.64 -7.81 3.33
CA GLU A 86 -24.38 -7.26 3.82
C GLU A 86 -23.22 -8.23 3.59
N LYS A 87 -23.40 -9.52 3.94
CA LYS A 87 -22.37 -10.54 3.70
C LYS A 87 -22.02 -10.71 2.21
N GLN A 88 -23.02 -10.67 1.32
CA GLN A 88 -22.78 -10.72 -0.12
C GLN A 88 -22.06 -9.47 -0.63
N ILE A 89 -22.45 -8.28 -0.17
CA ILE A 89 -21.81 -7.01 -0.54
C ILE A 89 -20.36 -6.97 -0.06
N GLN A 90 -20.08 -7.38 1.19
CA GLN A 90 -18.71 -7.44 1.71
C GLN A 90 -17.82 -8.39 0.89
N ASN A 91 -18.33 -9.57 0.52
CA ASN A 91 -17.58 -10.49 -0.34
C ASN A 91 -17.34 -9.94 -1.75
N LEU A 92 -18.33 -9.28 -2.36
CA LEU A 92 -18.15 -8.62 -3.65
C LEU A 92 -17.11 -7.51 -3.56
N GLN A 93 -17.19 -6.67 -2.52
CA GLN A 93 -16.20 -5.64 -2.29
C GLN A 93 -14.80 -6.24 -2.17
N TYR A 94 -14.63 -7.29 -1.35
CA TYR A 94 -13.34 -7.97 -1.23
C TYR A 94 -12.81 -8.45 -2.58
N GLN A 95 -13.60 -9.20 -3.36
CA GLN A 95 -13.19 -9.72 -4.68
C GLN A 95 -12.77 -8.62 -5.66
N TYR A 96 -13.49 -7.49 -5.69
CA TYR A 96 -13.15 -6.40 -6.61
C TYR A 96 -11.94 -5.60 -6.13
N TYR A 97 -11.84 -5.34 -4.83
CA TYR A 97 -10.70 -4.62 -4.28
C TYR A 97 -9.42 -5.46 -4.29
N ASP A 98 -9.53 -6.78 -4.21
CA ASP A 98 -8.41 -7.69 -4.43
C ASP A 98 -7.82 -7.54 -5.83
N ARG A 99 -8.66 -7.57 -6.86
CA ARG A 99 -8.25 -7.27 -8.25
C ARG A 99 -7.70 -5.86 -8.41
N ILE A 100 -8.31 -4.85 -7.80
CA ILE A 100 -7.79 -3.46 -7.84
C ILE A 100 -6.41 -3.39 -7.18
N SER A 101 -6.16 -4.14 -6.11
CA SER A 101 -4.87 -4.19 -5.43
C SER A 101 -3.77 -4.67 -6.38
N GLU A 102 -4.04 -5.66 -7.24
CA GLU A 102 -3.09 -6.15 -8.24
C GLU A 102 -2.68 -5.05 -9.23
N TYR A 103 -3.64 -4.24 -9.69
CA TYR A 103 -3.34 -3.10 -10.57
C TYR A 103 -2.48 -2.05 -9.88
N VAL A 104 -2.77 -1.75 -8.61
CA VAL A 104 -2.00 -0.78 -7.83
C VAL A 104 -0.58 -1.30 -7.55
N ILE A 105 -0.44 -2.58 -7.21
CA ILE A 105 0.87 -3.24 -7.02
C ILE A 105 1.65 -3.27 -8.34
N LYS A 106 1.00 -3.57 -9.46
CA LYS A 106 1.65 -3.54 -10.78
C LYS A 106 2.16 -2.15 -11.13
N VAL A 107 1.43 -1.10 -10.78
CA VAL A 107 1.92 0.29 -10.96
C VAL A 107 3.09 0.58 -10.03
N LEU A 108 3.04 0.13 -8.78
CA LEU A 108 4.16 0.25 -7.84
C LEU A 108 5.41 -0.47 -8.34
N SER A 109 5.27 -1.66 -8.94
CA SER A 109 6.41 -2.47 -9.39
C SER A 109 7.12 -1.95 -10.64
N HIS A 110 6.49 -1.05 -11.39
CA HIS A 110 7.06 -0.42 -12.58
C HIS A 110 7.28 1.09 -12.41
N SER A 111 7.18 1.61 -11.18
CA SER A 111 7.38 3.02 -10.89
C SER A 111 8.84 3.29 -10.52
N PRO A 112 9.55 4.19 -11.23
CA PRO A 112 10.93 4.58 -10.91
C PRO A 112 11.08 5.19 -9.50
N ILE A 113 9.97 5.66 -8.91
CA ILE A 113 9.94 6.18 -7.54
C ILE A 113 10.10 5.06 -6.50
N VAL A 114 9.78 3.81 -6.87
CA VAL A 114 9.50 2.67 -5.98
C VAL A 114 10.47 1.49 -6.22
N GLU A 115 11.38 1.63 -7.19
CA GLU A 115 11.82 0.56 -8.09
C GLU A 115 12.61 -0.61 -7.47
N GLU A 116 13.43 -0.43 -6.45
CA GLU A 116 14.21 -1.56 -5.89
C GLU A 116 13.82 -1.95 -4.46
N GLU A 117 13.65 -0.98 -3.55
CA GLU A 117 13.43 -1.32 -2.15
C GLU A 117 11.99 -1.78 -1.87
N ILE A 118 10.96 -1.12 -2.42
CA ILE A 118 9.57 -1.43 -2.05
C ILE A 118 9.09 -2.70 -2.79
N VAL A 119 9.52 -2.92 -4.04
CA VAL A 119 9.09 -4.07 -4.84
C VAL A 119 9.61 -5.38 -4.25
N GLY A 120 10.92 -5.47 -4.00
CA GLY A 120 11.53 -6.68 -3.41
C GLY A 120 11.01 -6.98 -2.00
N ILE A 121 10.55 -5.94 -1.29
CA ILE A 121 9.89 -6.06 0.01
C ILE A 121 8.47 -6.61 -0.13
N LEU A 122 7.64 -6.04 -1.01
CA LEU A 122 6.23 -6.43 -1.12
C LEU A 122 6.04 -7.80 -1.78
N THR A 123 6.87 -8.19 -2.74
CA THR A 123 6.73 -9.47 -3.46
C THR A 123 7.10 -10.70 -2.63
N ASN A 124 7.81 -10.53 -1.50
CA ASN A 124 8.32 -11.63 -0.68
C ASN A 124 7.50 -11.87 0.61
N ILE A 125 6.53 -11.02 0.92
CA ILE A 125 5.71 -11.17 2.13
C ILE A 125 4.61 -12.19 1.86
N LYS A 126 4.64 -13.32 2.58
CA LYS A 126 3.61 -14.36 2.49
C LYS A 126 2.96 -14.66 3.83
N THR A 127 3.60 -14.25 4.92
CA THR A 127 3.19 -14.53 6.30
C THR A 127 3.31 -13.30 7.18
N LEU A 128 2.67 -13.30 8.35
CA LEU A 128 2.81 -12.24 9.34
C LEU A 128 4.26 -12.13 9.86
N ASP A 129 4.98 -13.24 9.96
CA ASP A 129 6.40 -13.28 10.35
C ASP A 129 7.30 -12.55 9.33
N ASP A 130 6.98 -12.64 8.03
CA ASP A 130 7.67 -11.88 7.00
C ASP A 130 7.47 -10.36 7.19
N ILE A 131 6.29 -9.94 7.65
CA ILE A 131 5.97 -8.53 7.94
C ILE A 131 6.74 -8.03 9.17
N GLU A 132 6.85 -8.85 10.22
CA GLU A 132 7.62 -8.49 11.40
C GLU A 132 9.12 -8.40 11.11
N LYS A 133 9.69 -9.35 10.36
CA LYS A 133 11.08 -9.29 9.90
C LYS A 133 11.34 -8.05 9.06
N LEU A 134 10.40 -7.71 8.20
CA LEU A 134 10.46 -6.50 7.39
C LEU A 134 10.41 -5.22 8.24
N ARG A 135 9.49 -5.15 9.21
CA ARG A 135 9.41 -4.04 10.17
C ARG A 135 10.75 -3.84 10.86
N ASN A 136 11.34 -4.92 11.36
CA ASN A 136 12.62 -4.88 12.06
C ASN A 136 13.79 -4.51 11.14
N ASN A 137 13.78 -4.92 9.86
CA ASN A 137 14.81 -4.54 8.90
C ASN A 137 14.75 -3.06 8.51
N ILE A 138 13.56 -2.46 8.47
CA ILE A 138 13.37 -1.03 8.20
C ILE A 138 13.78 -0.20 9.42
N VAL A 139 13.36 -0.59 10.62
CA VAL A 139 13.79 0.05 11.87
C VAL A 139 15.31 -0.04 12.04
N LYS A 140 15.93 -1.18 11.70
CA LYS A 140 17.39 -1.34 11.69
C LYS A 140 18.10 -0.53 10.60
N LYS A 141 17.44 -0.22 9.47
CA LYS A 141 17.97 0.68 8.45
C LYS A 141 17.92 2.14 8.90
N GLU A 142 16.90 2.54 9.67
CA GLU A 142 16.85 3.86 10.31
C GLU A 142 17.94 4.01 11.40
N GLU A 143 18.35 2.93 12.07
CA GLU A 143 19.45 2.92 13.05
C GLU A 143 20.86 2.78 12.43
N LYS A 144 20.99 2.49 11.14
CA LYS A 144 22.28 2.40 10.41
C LYS A 144 22.45 3.53 9.39
N ILE A 145 22.34 4.77 9.85
CA ILE A 145 23.12 5.85 9.25
C ILE A 145 24.33 6.05 10.16
N GLU A 146 25.31 5.16 10.04
CA GLU A 146 26.66 5.48 10.50
C GLU A 146 27.12 6.67 9.66
N VAL A 147 27.32 7.80 10.34
CA VAL A 147 27.94 8.98 9.75
C VAL A 147 29.31 8.56 9.20
N PHE A 148 29.43 8.50 7.87
CA PHE A 148 30.73 8.48 7.21
C PHE A 148 31.36 9.86 7.43
N GLU A 149 32.07 10.02 8.55
CA GLU A 149 33.13 11.01 8.64
C GLU A 149 34.37 10.43 7.96
N GLY A 150 34.79 11.08 6.88
CA GLY A 150 36.12 10.89 6.31
C GLY A 150 36.11 10.46 4.85
N LEU A 151 36.06 11.46 3.95
CA LEU A 151 36.99 11.62 2.82
C LEU A 151 36.55 12.86 2.04
N HIS A 152 37.12 14.01 2.40
CA HIS A 152 37.67 14.96 1.44
C HIS A 152 38.57 15.92 2.22
N GLY A 153 39.78 15.44 2.50
CA GLY A 153 40.93 16.33 2.59
C GLY A 153 41.33 16.71 1.17
N ASN A 154 41.69 17.99 1.04
CA ASN A 154 42.46 18.63 -0.04
C ASN A 154 41.87 18.66 -1.45
N GLU A 155 41.59 19.88 -1.89
CA GLU A 155 42.19 20.56 -3.07
C GLU A 155 41.50 21.95 -3.16
N ASP A 156 42.10 23.00 -2.63
CA ASP A 156 43.18 23.84 -3.20
C ASP A 156 42.62 25.11 -3.88
N ARG A 157 43.12 26.26 -3.38
CA ARG A 157 43.17 27.61 -3.95
C ARG A 157 42.02 28.60 -3.66
#